data_AF-J9RB03-F1
#
_entry.id   AF-J9RB03-F1
#
_cell.length_a   1.000
_cell.length_b   1.000
_cell.length_c   1.000
_cell.angle_alpha   90.00
_cell.angle_beta   90.00
_cell.angle_gamma   90.00
#
_symmetry.space_group_name_H-M   'P 1'
#
loop_
_entity.id
_entity.type
_entity.pdbx_description
1 polymer ?
#
loop_
_entity_poly.entity_id
_entity_poly.type
_entity_poly.pdbx_seq_one_letter_code
_entity_poly.pdbx_strand_id
1 'polypeptide(L)'
;AAEHLEMTEEIAEGNLITQTEVFLNQVVLRSWKDSIKTLQTCDYVLPYAEDLQIVKRCIDSLAIKACKDPSLVGWPIVEHGPMQSPGGSILWNGISTGARPRYSSSDWWYEDVSCLSLPMYRRLISAMETRGIGQEIISGSLTFYARRHLPGLDRRQSISEANIRLEPRALMALPSEEEQRHLLEEIDKLLPSQKGLMSTKILFGLLRTAMILRASPSCMFNLERRIGMQLDQASLEDLLIPNFSDSTETLYNVDCIHRIVEHFVARNQMIGGASPDVADDDQFLGSPSLIPVIAVAKLVDGYLAEVASDANLKPSKFQALAAGIPDDVRPLDDGLYRAIDIYLK
;
A
#
# COMPACT_ATOMS: atom_id res chain seq x y z
N ALA A 1 22.12 -26.93 17.04
CA ALA A 1 22.37 -28.19 17.79
C ALA A 1 23.43 -29.04 17.10
N ALA A 2 23.18 -29.59 15.90
CA ALA A 2 24.15 -30.42 15.18
C ALA A 2 25.51 -29.71 14.96
N GLU A 3 25.49 -28.43 14.54
CA GLU A 3 26.72 -27.63 14.42
C GLU A 3 27.45 -27.44 15.75
N HIS A 4 26.73 -27.17 16.84
CA HIS A 4 27.34 -26.98 18.16
C HIS A 4 27.96 -28.27 18.71
N LEU A 5 27.41 -29.42 18.31
CA LEU A 5 27.95 -30.74 18.64
C LEU A 5 29.03 -31.22 17.66
N GLU A 6 29.44 -30.36 16.72
CA GLU A 6 30.46 -30.64 15.71
C GLU A 6 30.20 -31.97 14.99
N MET A 7 28.93 -32.26 14.66
CA MET A 7 28.54 -33.48 13.96
C MET A 7 28.96 -33.39 12.49
N THR A 8 30.26 -33.51 12.20
CA THR A 8 30.86 -33.36 10.87
C THR A 8 31.02 -34.71 10.16
N GLU A 9 31.27 -34.68 8.85
CA GLU A 9 31.52 -35.89 8.05
C GLU A 9 32.84 -36.57 8.46
N GLU A 10 33.71 -35.86 9.19
CA GLU A 10 34.93 -36.43 9.77
C GLU A 10 34.63 -37.43 10.89
N ILE A 11 33.48 -37.28 11.57
CA ILE A 11 33.07 -38.15 12.69
C ILE A 11 32.21 -39.31 12.19
N ALA A 12 31.21 -39.03 11.33
CA ALA A 12 30.34 -40.04 10.76
C ALA A 12 29.77 -39.58 9.41
N GLU A 13 29.76 -40.50 8.43
CA GLU A 13 29.16 -40.27 7.12
C GLU A 13 27.65 -40.05 7.23
N GLY A 14 27.14 -39.05 6.49
CA GLY A 14 25.72 -38.72 6.48
C GLY A 14 25.24 -38.16 7.82
N ASN A 15 26.03 -37.30 8.45
CA ASN A 15 25.67 -36.68 9.72
C ASN A 15 24.47 -35.71 9.56
N LEU A 16 23.95 -35.25 10.71
CA LEU A 16 22.77 -34.39 10.74
C LEU A 16 22.99 -33.01 10.09
N ILE A 17 24.21 -32.46 10.09
CA ILE A 17 24.53 -31.20 9.40
C ILE A 17 24.33 -31.41 7.89
N THR A 18 24.99 -32.41 7.30
CA THR A 18 24.90 -32.70 5.87
C THR A 18 23.47 -33.05 5.45
N GLN A 19 22.77 -33.88 6.22
CA GLN A 19 21.38 -34.24 5.93
C GLN A 19 20.45 -33.01 5.96
N THR A 20 20.62 -32.14 6.96
CA THR A 20 19.82 -30.90 7.09
C THR A 20 20.13 -29.94 5.95
N GLU A 21 21.39 -29.79 5.56
CA GLU A 21 21.81 -28.92 4.47
C GLU A 21 21.27 -29.40 3.12
N VAL A 22 21.28 -30.72 2.88
CA VAL A 22 20.66 -31.34 1.71
C VAL A 22 19.15 -31.08 1.70
N PHE A 23 18.47 -31.31 2.82
CA PHE A 23 17.03 -31.07 2.94
C PHE A 23 16.65 -29.60 2.71
N LEU A 24 17.40 -28.67 3.32
CA LEU A 24 17.20 -27.24 3.14
C LEU A 24 17.33 -26.85 1.66
N ASN A 25 18.39 -27.28 0.97
CA ASN A 25 18.62 -26.95 -0.44
C ASN A 25 17.66 -27.62 -1.42
N GLN A 26 17.31 -28.88 -1.19
CA GLN A 26 16.57 -29.69 -2.16
C GLN A 26 15.05 -29.63 -1.95
N VAL A 27 14.59 -29.35 -0.73
CA VAL A 27 13.17 -29.33 -0.39
C VAL A 27 12.74 -27.91 -0.06
N VAL A 28 13.24 -27.35 1.05
CA VAL A 28 12.76 -26.07 1.59
C VAL A 28 12.97 -24.92 0.61
N LEU A 29 14.20 -24.73 0.13
CA LEU A 29 14.55 -23.64 -0.79
C LEU A 29 14.01 -23.87 -2.21
N ARG A 30 13.44 -25.04 -2.53
CA ARG A 30 12.77 -25.28 -3.81
C ARG A 30 11.28 -25.02 -3.75
N SER A 31 10.69 -25.08 -2.56
CA SER A 31 9.26 -24.88 -2.32
C SER A 31 8.97 -23.47 -1.79
N TRP A 32 8.03 -22.78 -2.43
CA TRP A 32 7.56 -21.47 -1.96
C TRP A 32 6.95 -21.58 -0.54
N LYS A 33 6.01 -22.52 -0.37
CA LYS A 33 5.30 -22.72 0.90
C LYS A 33 6.23 -23.12 2.03
N ASP A 34 7.20 -24.00 1.78
CA ASP A 34 8.13 -24.44 2.82
C ASP A 34 9.14 -23.34 3.18
N SER A 35 9.57 -22.51 2.22
CA SER A 35 10.39 -21.32 2.48
C SER A 35 9.64 -20.31 3.38
N ILE A 36 8.35 -20.04 3.11
CA ILE A 36 7.50 -19.18 3.96
C ILE A 36 7.36 -19.77 5.36
N LYS A 37 7.00 -21.05 5.45
CA LYS A 37 6.82 -21.73 6.74
C LYS A 37 8.11 -21.74 7.56
N THR A 38 9.25 -21.92 6.91
CA THR A 38 10.57 -21.85 7.57
C THR A 38 10.85 -20.45 8.12
N LEU A 39 10.50 -19.38 7.39
CA LEU A 39 10.65 -18.02 7.92
C LEU A 39 9.75 -17.77 9.13
N GLN A 40 8.50 -18.26 9.12
CA GLN A 40 7.60 -18.15 10.26
C GLN A 40 8.12 -18.87 11.51
N THR A 41 8.81 -20.01 11.34
CA THR A 41 9.40 -20.74 12.48
C THR A 41 10.74 -20.15 12.93
N CYS A 42 11.45 -19.40 12.07
CA CYS A 42 12.69 -18.74 12.45
C CYS A 42 12.49 -17.66 13.53
N ASP A 43 11.30 -17.07 13.65
CA ASP A 43 11.00 -16.06 14.68
C ASP A 43 11.29 -16.58 16.11
N TYR A 44 11.13 -17.89 16.37
CA TYR A 44 11.39 -18.51 17.68
C TYR A 44 12.88 -18.79 17.98
N VAL A 45 13.72 -18.82 16.95
CA VAL A 45 15.15 -19.21 17.04
C VAL A 45 16.06 -18.24 16.28
N LEU A 46 15.63 -16.98 16.18
CA LEU A 46 16.18 -15.99 15.25
C LEU A 46 17.71 -15.84 15.34
N PRO A 47 18.35 -15.73 16.51
CA PRO A 47 19.81 -15.60 16.58
C PRO A 47 20.55 -16.74 15.87
N TYR A 48 20.13 -17.99 16.13
CA TYR A 48 20.74 -19.17 15.50
C TYR A 48 20.40 -19.28 14.01
N ALA A 49 19.18 -18.91 13.62
CA ALA A 49 18.76 -18.92 12.21
C ALA A 49 19.53 -17.89 11.37
N GLU A 50 19.94 -16.78 11.98
CA GLU A 50 20.77 -15.75 11.36
C GLU A 50 22.23 -16.20 11.25
N ASP A 51 22.80 -16.77 12.31
CA ASP A 51 24.16 -17.30 12.31
C ASP A 51 24.33 -18.36 11.20
N LEU A 52 23.33 -19.23 11.05
CA LEU A 52 23.29 -20.28 10.01
C LEU A 52 22.79 -19.76 8.64
N GLN A 53 22.52 -18.46 8.51
CA GLN A 53 22.05 -17.82 7.28
C GLN A 53 20.74 -18.40 6.69
N ILE A 54 19.93 -19.10 7.50
CA ILE A 54 18.69 -19.74 7.04
C ILE A 54 17.69 -18.68 6.58
N VAL A 55 17.53 -17.60 7.36
CA VAL A 55 16.63 -16.48 7.05
C VAL A 55 16.97 -15.87 5.70
N LYS A 56 18.24 -15.51 5.49
CA LYS A 56 18.72 -14.93 4.24
C LYS A 56 18.47 -15.86 3.04
N ARG A 57 18.81 -17.14 3.17
CA ARG A 57 18.63 -18.13 2.09
C ARG A 57 17.17 -18.31 1.71
N CYS A 58 16.26 -18.36 2.70
CA CYS A 58 14.82 -18.43 2.46
C CYS A 58 14.29 -17.16 1.77
N ILE A 59 14.71 -15.97 2.22
CA ILE A 59 14.32 -14.69 1.58
C ILE A 59 14.80 -14.63 0.14
N ASP A 60 16.07 -14.97 -0.11
CA ASP A 60 16.64 -15.00 -1.47
C ASP A 60 15.89 -15.99 -2.37
N SER A 61 15.60 -17.18 -1.85
CA SER A 61 14.80 -18.22 -2.50
C SER A 61 13.41 -17.72 -2.90
N LEU A 62 12.71 -17.01 -2.01
CA LEU A 62 11.39 -16.44 -2.26
C LEU A 62 11.46 -15.31 -3.28
N ALA A 63 12.41 -14.37 -3.11
CA ALA A 63 12.57 -13.25 -4.02
C ALA A 63 12.90 -13.73 -5.45
N ILE A 64 13.74 -14.78 -5.61
CA ILE A 64 14.00 -15.43 -6.91
C ILE A 64 12.72 -16.01 -7.51
N LYS A 65 11.87 -16.67 -6.71
CA LYS A 65 10.62 -17.28 -7.19
C LYS A 65 9.60 -16.22 -7.59
N ALA A 66 9.49 -15.13 -6.83
CA ALA A 66 8.59 -14.02 -7.14
C ALA A 66 9.00 -13.28 -8.43
N CYS A 67 10.28 -13.29 -8.79
CA CYS A 67 10.76 -12.74 -10.07
C CYS A 67 10.48 -13.64 -11.28
N LYS A 68 10.15 -14.92 -11.09
CA LYS A 68 9.87 -15.86 -12.18
C LYS A 68 8.39 -15.79 -12.56
N ASP A 69 8.10 -16.00 -13.85
CA ASP A 69 6.73 -16.07 -14.36
C ASP A 69 5.89 -17.03 -13.48
N PRO A 70 4.71 -16.60 -12.98
CA PRO A 70 3.83 -17.43 -12.15
C PRO A 70 3.49 -18.80 -12.77
N SER A 71 3.58 -18.93 -14.10
CA SER A 71 3.38 -20.17 -14.85
C SER A 71 4.55 -21.17 -14.78
N LEU A 72 5.73 -20.75 -14.31
CA LEU A 72 6.94 -21.58 -14.23
C LEU A 72 7.27 -22.07 -12.82
N VAL A 73 6.52 -21.63 -11.80
CA VAL A 73 6.68 -22.09 -10.42
C VAL A 73 5.84 -23.37 -10.28
N GLY A 74 6.49 -24.51 -10.03
CA GLY A 74 5.84 -25.81 -9.89
C GLY A 74 4.83 -25.81 -8.74
N TRP A 75 3.54 -25.64 -9.08
CA TRP A 75 2.44 -25.67 -8.13
C TRP A 75 2.24 -27.10 -7.59
N PRO A 76 1.99 -27.28 -6.28
CA PRO A 76 1.37 -28.50 -5.80
C PRO A 76 -0.04 -28.57 -6.40
N ILE A 77 -0.34 -29.65 -7.12
CA ILE A 77 -1.68 -29.95 -7.62
C ILE A 77 -2.61 -29.99 -6.40
N VAL A 78 -3.50 -29.01 -6.29
CA VAL A 78 -4.68 -29.13 -5.42
C VAL A 78 -5.60 -30.11 -6.13
N GLU A 79 -5.48 -31.39 -5.78
CA GLU A 79 -6.62 -32.29 -5.90
C GLU A 79 -7.78 -31.66 -5.12
N HIS A 80 -8.99 -31.72 -5.65
CA HIS A 80 -10.32 -31.58 -5.02
C HIS A 80 -11.26 -30.71 -5.89
N GLY A 81 -11.99 -31.39 -6.78
CA GLY A 81 -13.13 -30.87 -7.54
C GLY A 81 -13.31 -31.62 -8.87
N PRO A 82 -14.43 -32.33 -9.11
CA PRO A 82 -14.60 -33.08 -10.35
C PRO A 82 -14.67 -32.13 -11.54
N MET A 83 -13.86 -32.42 -12.56
CA MET A 83 -13.83 -31.71 -13.84
C MET A 83 -15.21 -31.71 -14.50
N GLN A 84 -15.74 -30.51 -14.78
CA GLN A 84 -16.57 -30.29 -15.95
C GLN A 84 -16.02 -29.07 -16.69
N SER A 85 -15.42 -29.33 -17.85
CA SER A 85 -15.04 -28.31 -18.84
C SER A 85 -16.25 -27.96 -19.69
N PRO A 86 -16.27 -26.73 -20.23
CA PRO A 86 -15.90 -26.62 -21.64
C PRO A 86 -14.88 -25.49 -21.83
N GLY A 87 -13.59 -25.83 -21.76
CA GLY A 87 -12.54 -24.83 -22.00
C GLY A 87 -11.11 -25.23 -21.65
N GLY A 88 -10.68 -26.46 -21.97
CA GLY A 88 -9.28 -26.84 -22.23
C GLY A 88 -8.32 -26.95 -21.03
N SER A 89 -7.76 -28.14 -20.82
CA SER A 89 -6.61 -28.34 -19.92
C SER A 89 -5.32 -27.77 -20.51
N ILE A 90 -4.45 -27.30 -19.62
CA ILE A 90 -3.12 -26.77 -19.95
C ILE A 90 -2.18 -27.96 -20.15
N LEU A 91 -1.55 -28.01 -21.33
CA LEU A 91 -0.50 -28.93 -21.82
C LEU A 91 -0.95 -30.21 -22.54
N TRP A 92 -0.80 -30.21 -23.87
CA TRP A 92 -0.41 -31.38 -24.67
C TRP A 92 0.75 -30.95 -25.59
N ASN A 93 1.89 -31.65 -25.52
CA ASN A 93 3.02 -31.55 -26.46
C ASN A 93 3.56 -30.15 -26.80
N GLY A 94 3.75 -29.25 -25.82
CA GLY A 94 4.53 -28.02 -26.03
C GLY A 94 3.91 -26.97 -26.97
N ILE A 95 2.61 -27.09 -27.29
CA ILE A 95 1.87 -26.07 -28.06
C ILE A 95 0.97 -25.29 -27.09
N SER A 96 1.21 -23.98 -26.96
CA SER A 96 0.39 -23.09 -26.14
C SER A 96 -1.01 -22.97 -26.73
N THR A 97 -2.04 -23.44 -26.02
CA THR A 97 -3.44 -23.38 -26.47
C THR A 97 -4.11 -22.01 -26.28
N GLY A 98 -3.34 -20.94 -26.04
CA GLY A 98 -3.88 -19.58 -25.82
C GLY A 98 -4.71 -19.40 -24.54
N ALA A 99 -5.01 -20.48 -23.80
CA ALA A 99 -5.69 -20.43 -22.51
C ALA A 99 -4.70 -19.99 -21.43
N ARG A 100 -4.75 -18.70 -21.04
CA ARG A 100 -4.03 -18.21 -19.86
C ARG A 100 -4.70 -18.76 -18.60
N PRO A 101 -3.95 -19.27 -17.60
CA PRO A 101 -4.51 -19.61 -16.30
C PRO A 101 -5.26 -18.39 -15.72
N ARG A 102 -6.41 -18.64 -15.06
CA ARG A 102 -7.14 -17.60 -14.31
C ARG A 102 -6.32 -16.98 -13.16
N TYR A 103 -5.14 -17.52 -12.85
CA TYR A 103 -4.19 -17.06 -11.83
C TYR A 103 -3.00 -16.28 -12.43
N SER A 104 -3.22 -15.52 -13.51
CA SER A 104 -2.21 -14.63 -14.10
C SER A 104 -2.16 -13.25 -13.45
N SER A 105 -2.75 -13.11 -12.26
CA SER A 105 -2.71 -11.88 -11.47
C SER A 105 -1.38 -11.79 -10.71
N SER A 106 -0.77 -10.60 -10.72
CA SER A 106 0.51 -10.33 -10.03
C SER A 106 0.44 -10.47 -8.50
N ASP A 107 -0.73 -10.74 -7.94
CA ASP A 107 -1.06 -10.81 -6.51
C ASP A 107 -1.03 -12.24 -5.92
N TRP A 108 -0.71 -13.26 -6.72
CA TRP A 108 -0.79 -14.68 -6.34
C TRP A 108 -0.06 -15.05 -5.03
N TRP A 109 0.94 -14.24 -4.63
CA TRP A 109 1.79 -14.47 -3.46
C TRP A 109 1.48 -13.57 -2.26
N TYR A 110 0.60 -12.57 -2.42
CA TYR A 110 0.38 -11.55 -1.38
C TYR A 110 -0.14 -12.13 -0.08
N GLU A 111 -1.06 -13.09 -0.17
CA GLU A 111 -1.64 -13.75 1.00
C GLU A 111 -0.58 -14.51 1.80
N ASP A 112 0.25 -15.30 1.13
CA ASP A 112 1.28 -16.11 1.77
C ASP A 112 2.28 -15.25 2.54
N VAL A 113 2.83 -14.21 1.91
CA VAL A 113 3.81 -13.32 2.57
C VAL A 113 3.18 -12.46 3.66
N SER A 114 1.86 -12.21 3.59
CA SER A 114 1.16 -11.44 4.62
C SER A 114 1.10 -12.13 5.97
N CYS A 115 1.41 -13.43 6.00
CA CYS A 115 1.51 -14.22 7.21
C CYS A 115 2.90 -14.14 7.87
N LEU A 116 3.86 -13.41 7.29
CA LEU A 116 5.18 -13.18 7.87
C LEU A 116 5.14 -12.06 8.92
N SER A 117 5.99 -12.17 9.94
CA SER A 117 6.25 -11.09 10.89
C SER A 117 6.79 -9.85 10.16
N LEU A 118 6.52 -8.65 10.69
CA LEU A 118 6.95 -7.39 10.07
C LEU A 118 8.46 -7.35 9.75
N PRO A 119 9.37 -7.82 10.62
CA PRO A 119 10.79 -7.86 10.30
C PRO A 119 11.12 -8.75 9.09
N MET A 120 10.48 -9.93 8.98
CA MET A 120 10.68 -10.86 7.88
C MET A 120 10.08 -10.32 6.57
N TYR A 121 8.86 -9.79 6.65
CA TYR A 121 8.18 -9.17 5.52
C TYR A 121 9.00 -8.01 4.96
N ARG A 122 9.49 -7.10 5.81
CA ARG A 122 10.34 -5.98 5.41
C ARG A 122 11.59 -6.45 4.65
N ARG A 123 12.31 -7.42 5.19
CA ARG A 123 13.52 -7.96 4.55
C ARG A 123 13.20 -8.63 3.20
N LEU A 124 12.06 -9.31 3.11
CA LEU A 124 11.60 -9.90 1.86
C LEU A 124 11.30 -8.84 0.80
N ILE A 125 10.55 -7.79 1.16
CA ILE A 125 10.25 -6.67 0.26
C ILE A 125 11.55 -6.00 -0.23
N SER A 126 12.49 -5.70 0.66
CA SER A 126 13.79 -5.13 0.24
C SER A 126 14.56 -6.06 -0.70
N ALA A 127 14.58 -7.37 -0.43
CA ALA A 127 15.23 -8.33 -1.33
C ALA A 127 14.55 -8.40 -2.70
N MET A 128 13.23 -8.32 -2.74
CA MET A 128 12.45 -8.27 -3.98
C MET A 128 12.73 -6.99 -4.79
N GLU A 129 12.80 -5.83 -4.13
CA GLU A 129 13.15 -4.56 -4.77
C GLU A 129 14.56 -4.61 -5.39
N THR A 130 15.55 -5.15 -4.66
CA THR A 130 16.92 -5.29 -5.20
C THR A 130 17.02 -6.22 -6.40
N ARG A 131 16.04 -7.10 -6.58
CA ARG A 131 15.94 -8.01 -7.73
C ARG A 131 15.08 -7.45 -8.88
N GLY A 132 14.58 -6.23 -8.75
CA GLY A 132 13.84 -5.54 -9.81
C GLY A 132 12.36 -5.93 -9.91
N ILE A 133 11.75 -6.44 -8.84
CA ILE A 133 10.29 -6.56 -8.81
C ILE A 133 9.68 -5.16 -8.93
N GLY A 134 8.71 -5.01 -9.84
CA GLY A 134 8.08 -3.72 -10.12
C GLY A 134 7.40 -3.11 -8.89
N GLN A 135 7.52 -1.79 -8.75
CA GLN A 135 7.01 -1.06 -7.59
C GLN A 135 5.50 -1.18 -7.45
N GLU A 136 4.78 -1.38 -8.54
CA GLU A 136 3.34 -1.65 -8.56
C GLU A 136 2.98 -2.97 -7.86
N ILE A 137 3.79 -4.01 -8.02
CA ILE A 137 3.60 -5.30 -7.36
C ILE A 137 3.95 -5.16 -5.88
N ILE A 138 5.04 -4.48 -5.57
CA ILE A 138 5.44 -4.19 -4.17
C ILE A 138 4.35 -3.39 -3.46
N SER A 139 3.82 -2.31 -4.07
CA SER A 139 2.71 -1.52 -3.54
C SER A 139 1.44 -2.35 -3.35
N GLY A 140 1.13 -3.27 -4.26
CA GLY A 140 0.01 -4.20 -4.11
C GLY A 140 0.17 -5.11 -2.88
N SER A 141 1.35 -5.69 -2.72
CA SER A 141 1.69 -6.53 -1.55
C SER A 141 1.62 -5.74 -0.25
N LEU A 142 2.18 -4.53 -0.22
CA LEU A 142 2.15 -3.63 0.94
C LEU A 142 0.72 -3.25 1.31
N THR A 143 -0.14 -2.99 0.33
CA THR A 143 -1.56 -2.72 0.54
C THR A 143 -2.26 -3.93 1.17
N PHE A 144 -1.97 -5.13 0.66
CA PHE A 144 -2.54 -6.37 1.20
C PHE A 144 -2.08 -6.62 2.65
N TYR A 145 -0.78 -6.44 2.91
CA TYR A 145 -0.17 -6.54 4.23
C TYR A 145 -0.80 -5.55 5.21
N ALA A 146 -0.93 -4.29 4.80
CA ALA A 146 -1.54 -3.23 5.59
C ALA A 146 -2.99 -3.56 5.96
N ARG A 147 -3.82 -3.99 5.00
CA ARG A 147 -5.23 -4.36 5.26
C ARG A 147 -5.36 -5.51 6.25
N ARG A 148 -4.49 -6.51 6.13
CA ARG A 148 -4.51 -7.68 7.03
C ARG A 148 -4.21 -7.30 8.47
N HIS A 149 -3.25 -6.39 8.68
CA HIS A 149 -2.70 -6.10 10.01
C HIS A 149 -3.21 -4.78 10.64
N LEU A 150 -3.83 -3.88 9.85
CA LEU A 150 -4.43 -2.63 10.31
C LEU A 150 -5.97 -2.67 10.21
N PRO A 151 -6.69 -3.00 11.30
CA PRO A 151 -8.14 -3.15 11.27
C PRO A 151 -8.90 -1.86 10.89
N GLY A 152 -8.27 -0.69 11.03
CA GLY A 152 -8.86 0.60 10.67
C GLY A 152 -8.89 0.88 9.15
N LEU A 153 -8.11 0.16 8.34
CA LEU A 153 -7.90 0.49 6.93
C LEU A 153 -9.11 0.13 6.04
N ASP A 154 -9.84 -0.93 6.38
CA ASP A 154 -11.02 -1.40 5.63
C ASP A 154 -12.35 -0.85 6.19
N ARG A 155 -12.32 -0.08 7.30
CA ARG A 155 -13.50 0.39 8.04
C ARG A 155 -14.46 1.30 7.26
N ARG A 156 -14.14 1.66 6.01
CA ARG A 156 -15.04 2.41 5.11
C ARG A 156 -16.00 1.52 4.31
N GLN A 157 -15.81 0.21 4.30
CA GLN A 157 -16.86 -0.71 3.89
C GLN A 157 -17.69 -1.05 5.12
N SER A 158 -18.75 -0.25 5.30
CA SER A 158 -19.98 -0.62 6.00
C SER A 158 -20.15 -0.30 7.50
N ILE A 159 -20.96 0.73 7.75
CA ILE A 159 -21.91 0.76 8.89
C ILE A 159 -23.14 -0.13 8.58
N SER A 160 -23.23 -0.73 7.38
CA SER A 160 -24.41 -1.48 6.89
C SER A 160 -24.21 -3.01 6.77
N GLU A 161 -23.01 -3.56 6.92
CA GLU A 161 -22.64 -4.97 6.64
C GLU A 161 -21.82 -5.56 7.79
N ALA A 162 -22.02 -5.08 9.01
CA ALA A 162 -21.47 -5.69 10.21
C ALA A 162 -21.95 -7.15 10.46
N ASN A 163 -22.84 -7.68 9.60
CA ASN A 163 -23.50 -8.98 9.82
C ASN A 163 -23.15 -10.10 8.83
N ILE A 164 -22.26 -9.91 7.83
CA ILE A 164 -21.97 -10.99 6.88
C ILE A 164 -20.48 -11.02 6.50
N ARG A 165 -19.66 -11.59 7.39
CA ARG A 165 -18.46 -12.42 7.12
C ARG A 165 -17.57 -12.46 8.36
N LEU A 166 -18.03 -13.22 9.35
CA LEU A 166 -17.15 -13.79 10.36
C LEU A 166 -16.43 -14.98 9.71
N GLU A 167 -15.41 -14.70 8.90
CA GLU A 167 -14.35 -15.70 8.73
C GLU A 167 -13.66 -15.87 10.09
N PRO A 168 -13.28 -17.09 10.50
CA PRO A 168 -12.60 -17.31 11.76
C PRO A 168 -11.26 -16.59 11.71
N ARG A 169 -11.20 -15.36 12.25
CA ARG A 169 -9.95 -14.69 12.65
C ARG A 169 -9.28 -15.67 13.61
N ALA A 170 -8.35 -16.46 13.09
CA ALA A 170 -7.54 -17.38 13.87
C ALA A 170 -6.98 -16.58 15.05
N LEU A 171 -7.39 -16.97 16.26
CA LEU A 171 -6.88 -16.79 17.64
C LEU A 171 -5.64 -15.90 17.92
N MET A 172 -5.34 -14.91 17.09
CA MET A 172 -4.30 -13.92 17.27
C MET A 172 -4.92 -12.77 18.06
N ALA A 173 -4.32 -12.43 19.19
CA ALA A 173 -4.68 -11.21 19.91
C ALA A 173 -4.63 -10.02 18.93
N LEU A 174 -5.60 -9.12 19.03
CA LEU A 174 -5.55 -7.87 18.28
C LEU A 174 -4.24 -7.16 18.66
N PRO A 175 -3.41 -6.73 17.68
CA PRO A 175 -2.19 -6.00 17.98
C PRO A 175 -2.54 -4.74 18.76
N SER A 176 -1.70 -4.41 19.75
CA SER A 176 -1.82 -3.16 20.51
C SER A 176 -1.76 -1.94 19.58
N GLU A 177 -2.30 -0.80 20.01
CA GLU A 177 -2.21 0.44 19.23
C GLU A 177 -0.76 0.83 18.93
N GLU A 178 0.15 0.55 19.85
CA GLU A 178 1.58 0.80 19.69
C GLU A 178 2.21 -0.09 18.60
N GLU A 179 1.85 -1.38 18.55
CA GLU A 179 2.30 -2.29 17.50
C GLU A 179 1.72 -1.89 16.13
N GLN A 180 0.44 -1.49 16.09
CA GLN A 180 -0.19 -0.99 14.88
C GLN A 180 0.48 0.30 14.39
N ARG A 181 0.83 1.21 15.31
CA ARG A 181 1.53 2.46 15.02
C ARG A 181 2.91 2.19 14.43
N HIS A 182 3.70 1.33 15.08
CA HIS A 182 5.01 0.92 14.58
C HIS A 182 4.90 0.25 13.19
N LEU A 183 3.94 -0.65 13.01
CA LEU A 183 3.68 -1.30 11.73
C LEU A 183 3.35 -0.28 10.62
N LEU A 184 2.47 0.68 10.90
CA LEU A 184 2.09 1.73 9.95
C LEU A 184 3.30 2.61 9.56
N GLU A 185 4.12 2.98 10.53
CA GLU A 185 5.34 3.78 10.27
C GLU A 185 6.39 3.01 9.47
N GLU A 186 6.53 1.70 9.68
CA GLU A 186 7.40 0.86 8.84
C GLU A 186 6.82 0.68 7.42
N ILE A 187 5.50 0.54 7.28
CA ILE A 187 4.85 0.51 5.97
C ILE A 187 5.13 1.81 5.21
N ASP A 188 4.99 2.98 5.84
CA ASP A 188 5.31 4.28 5.20
C ASP A 188 6.74 4.34 4.64
N LYS A 189 7.71 3.78 5.36
CA LYS A 189 9.12 3.72 4.91
C LYS A 189 9.30 2.79 3.70
N LEU A 190 8.48 1.76 3.57
CA LEU A 190 8.49 0.82 2.44
C LEU A 190 7.65 1.28 1.25
N LEU A 191 6.72 2.23 1.45
CA LEU A 191 5.89 2.71 0.37
C LEU A 191 6.72 3.43 -0.72
N PRO A 192 6.56 3.06 -1.99
CA PRO A 192 7.15 3.81 -3.10
C PRO A 192 6.75 5.28 -3.11
N SER A 193 7.62 6.13 -3.65
CA SER A 193 7.38 7.58 -3.76
C SER A 193 6.75 8.01 -5.10
N GLN A 194 6.45 7.07 -6.00
CA GLN A 194 5.93 7.38 -7.34
C GLN A 194 4.40 7.56 -7.34
N LYS A 195 3.91 8.41 -8.24
CA LYS A 195 2.47 8.66 -8.44
C LYS A 195 1.79 7.40 -9.00
N GLY A 196 0.58 7.07 -8.54
CA GLY A 196 -0.31 6.11 -9.18
C GLY A 196 -0.05 4.63 -8.86
N LEU A 197 0.88 4.32 -7.95
CA LEU A 197 1.13 2.94 -7.52
C LEU A 197 0.12 2.43 -6.49
N MET A 198 -0.56 3.34 -5.80
CA MET A 198 -1.59 3.04 -4.80
C MET A 198 -2.80 3.90 -5.04
N SER A 199 -4.00 3.38 -4.78
CA SER A 199 -5.21 4.19 -4.88
C SER A 199 -5.25 5.26 -3.80
N THR A 200 -5.83 6.42 -4.13
CA THR A 200 -6.10 7.52 -3.18
C THR A 200 -6.84 7.02 -1.96
N LYS A 201 -7.86 6.18 -2.14
CA LYS A 201 -8.64 5.56 -1.05
C LYS A 201 -7.75 4.87 0.00
N ILE A 202 -6.72 4.13 -0.43
CA ILE A 202 -5.81 3.44 0.50
C ILE A 202 -4.89 4.43 1.20
N LEU A 203 -4.33 5.41 0.49
CA LEU A 203 -3.49 6.43 1.13
C LEU A 203 -4.26 7.25 2.16
N PHE A 204 -5.49 7.67 1.85
CA PHE A 204 -6.37 8.35 2.82
C PHE A 204 -6.75 7.43 3.98
N GLY A 205 -6.95 6.13 3.73
CA GLY A 205 -7.17 5.14 4.80
C GLY A 205 -5.97 5.01 5.73
N LEU A 206 -4.75 4.96 5.18
CA LEU A 206 -3.51 4.95 5.95
C LEU A 206 -3.35 6.24 6.74
N LEU A 207 -3.59 7.40 6.14
CA LEU A 207 -3.52 8.70 6.80
C LEU A 207 -4.49 8.80 7.98
N ARG A 208 -5.75 8.39 7.79
CA ARG A 208 -6.75 8.33 8.88
C ARG A 208 -6.29 7.41 10.01
N THR A 209 -5.77 6.24 9.65
CA THR A 209 -5.25 5.27 10.63
C THR A 209 -4.05 5.84 11.38
N ALA A 210 -3.16 6.55 10.69
CA ALA A 210 -2.00 7.23 11.25
C ALA A 210 -2.41 8.32 12.25
N MET A 211 -3.46 9.09 11.95
CA MET A 211 -4.02 10.09 12.88
C MET A 211 -4.59 9.44 14.15
N ILE A 212 -5.39 8.39 14.00
CA ILE A 212 -6.00 7.66 15.12
C ILE A 212 -4.91 7.09 16.03
N LEU A 213 -3.89 6.47 15.44
CA LEU A 213 -2.78 5.87 16.16
C LEU A 213 -1.72 6.88 16.62
N ARG A 214 -1.89 8.18 16.34
CA ARG A 214 -0.92 9.24 16.65
C ARG A 214 0.50 8.90 16.17
N ALA A 215 0.60 8.46 14.91
CA ALA A 215 1.87 8.16 14.26
C ALA A 215 2.79 9.39 14.19
N SER A 216 4.07 9.14 13.94
CA SER A 216 5.09 10.19 13.89
C SER A 216 4.76 11.30 12.88
N PRO A 217 5.16 12.55 13.14
CA PRO A 217 4.96 13.66 12.19
C PRO A 217 5.57 13.42 10.81
N SER A 218 6.68 12.66 10.75
CA SER A 218 7.31 12.29 9.47
C SER A 218 6.43 11.35 8.66
N CYS A 219 5.79 10.38 9.32
CA CYS A 219 4.85 9.46 8.66
C CYS A 219 3.63 10.22 8.11
N MET A 220 3.06 11.12 8.93
CA MET A 220 1.95 11.99 8.52
C MET A 220 2.32 12.82 7.28
N PHE A 221 3.45 13.51 7.32
CA PHE A 221 3.95 14.33 6.20
C PHE A 221 4.16 13.49 4.93
N ASN A 222 4.76 12.31 5.06
CA ASN A 222 5.03 11.42 3.94
C ASN A 222 3.74 10.90 3.27
N LEU A 223 2.71 10.60 4.06
CA LEU A 223 1.40 10.20 3.57
C LEU A 223 0.67 11.37 2.89
N GLU A 224 0.64 12.55 3.52
CA GLU A 224 0.07 13.77 2.95
C GLU A 224 0.72 14.13 1.61
N ARG A 225 2.05 14.07 1.54
CA ARG A 225 2.81 14.29 0.32
C ARG A 225 2.43 13.31 -0.79
N ARG A 226 2.33 12.01 -0.50
CA ARG A 226 1.94 10.99 -1.50
C ARG A 226 0.51 11.18 -1.98
N ILE A 227 -0.42 11.57 -1.09
CA ILE A 227 -1.78 11.92 -1.48
C ILE A 227 -1.76 13.14 -2.41
N GLY A 228 -1.03 14.20 -2.03
CA GLY A 228 -0.85 15.41 -2.82
C GLY A 228 -0.30 15.12 -4.22
N MET A 229 0.53 14.08 -4.42
CA MET A 229 1.03 13.71 -5.74
C MET A 229 -0.05 13.19 -6.70
N GLN A 230 -1.21 12.76 -6.19
CA GLN A 230 -2.31 12.17 -6.95
C GLN A 230 -3.69 12.66 -6.51
N LEU A 231 -3.76 13.88 -5.99
CA LEU A 231 -5.00 14.47 -5.49
C LEU A 231 -6.07 14.60 -6.60
N ASP A 232 -5.65 14.72 -7.86
CA ASP A 232 -6.50 14.70 -9.05
C ASP A 232 -7.33 13.41 -9.22
N GLN A 233 -6.97 12.35 -8.51
CA GLN A 233 -7.66 11.05 -8.52
C GLN A 233 -8.51 10.82 -7.27
N ALA A 234 -8.60 11.81 -6.38
CA ALA A 234 -9.36 11.70 -5.14
C ALA A 234 -10.83 12.06 -5.35
N SER A 235 -11.70 11.45 -4.55
CA SER A 235 -13.11 11.84 -4.47
C SER A 235 -13.31 12.84 -3.33
N LEU A 236 -14.40 13.63 -3.38
CA LEU A 236 -14.77 14.54 -2.28
C LEU A 236 -14.87 13.79 -0.95
N GLU A 237 -15.46 12.59 -1.00
CA GLU A 237 -15.55 11.67 0.12
C GLU A 237 -14.19 11.36 0.76
N ASP A 238 -13.11 11.27 -0.01
CA ASP A 238 -11.78 10.98 0.53
C ASP A 238 -11.22 12.15 1.36
N LEU A 239 -11.57 13.39 1.04
CA LEU A 239 -11.14 14.60 1.76
C LEU A 239 -11.87 14.81 3.10
N LEU A 240 -13.00 14.13 3.31
CA LEU A 240 -13.76 14.17 4.56
C LEU A 240 -13.05 13.35 5.64
N ILE A 241 -11.92 13.87 6.13
CA ILE A 241 -11.14 13.32 7.24
C ILE A 241 -11.66 13.96 8.53
N PRO A 242 -12.25 13.18 9.46
CA PRO A 242 -12.70 13.73 10.74
C PRO A 242 -11.54 14.29 11.55
N ASN A 243 -11.81 15.30 12.37
CA ASN A 243 -10.90 15.60 13.48
C ASN A 243 -11.04 14.55 14.58
N PHE A 244 -9.89 14.07 15.07
CA PHE A 244 -9.80 13.07 16.14
C PHE A 244 -9.34 13.69 17.47
N SER A 245 -9.41 15.02 17.59
CA SER A 245 -9.08 15.74 18.82
C SER A 245 -10.33 15.84 19.71
N ASP A 246 -10.14 15.83 21.03
CA ASP A 246 -11.23 15.93 22.02
C ASP A 246 -11.71 17.39 22.24
N SER A 247 -11.36 18.30 21.34
CA SER A 247 -11.60 19.73 21.48
C SER A 247 -12.74 20.22 20.58
N THR A 248 -13.27 21.41 20.84
CA THR A 248 -14.26 22.11 19.99
C THR A 248 -13.60 22.60 18.70
N GLU A 249 -13.03 21.69 17.93
CA GLU A 249 -12.47 21.91 16.61
C GLU A 249 -13.55 21.72 15.53
N THR A 250 -13.20 21.98 14.28
CA THR A 250 -14.05 21.69 13.12
C THR A 250 -14.37 20.19 13.05
N LEU A 251 -15.49 19.81 12.44
CA LEU A 251 -15.87 18.42 12.20
C LEU A 251 -14.80 17.69 11.36
N TYR A 252 -14.25 18.37 10.36
CA TYR A 252 -13.23 17.86 9.47
C TYR A 252 -11.87 18.54 9.65
N ASN A 253 -10.79 17.79 9.41
CA ASN A 253 -9.42 18.26 9.52
C ASN A 253 -9.01 19.10 8.30
N VAL A 254 -9.41 20.38 8.30
CA VAL A 254 -9.12 21.34 7.22
C VAL A 254 -7.62 21.59 7.06
N ASP A 255 -6.86 21.61 8.16
CA ASP A 255 -5.41 21.86 8.10
C ASP A 255 -4.66 20.74 7.37
N CYS A 256 -5.12 19.49 7.54
CA CYS A 256 -4.60 18.34 6.79
C CYS A 256 -4.84 18.48 5.29
N ILE A 257 -6.08 18.80 4.90
CA ILE A 257 -6.43 18.97 3.48
C ILE A 257 -5.66 20.14 2.87
N HIS A 258 -5.46 21.23 3.62
CA HIS A 258 -4.61 22.33 3.17
C HIS A 258 -3.18 21.88 2.87
N ARG A 259 -2.51 21.14 3.77
CA ARG A 259 -1.14 20.62 3.51
C ARG A 259 -1.08 19.68 2.31
N ILE A 260 -2.11 18.84 2.12
CA ILE A 260 -2.22 17.97 0.94
C ILE A 260 -2.32 18.78 -0.36
N VAL A 261 -3.10 19.87 -0.36
CA VAL A 261 -3.22 20.79 -1.49
C VAL A 261 -1.89 21.50 -1.76
N GLU A 262 -1.19 21.97 -0.73
CA GLU A 262 0.15 22.57 -0.89
C GLU A 262 1.13 21.60 -1.57
N HIS A 263 1.12 20.33 -1.19
CA HIS A 263 1.93 19.30 -1.84
C HIS A 263 1.57 19.08 -3.31
N PHE A 264 0.29 19.09 -3.66
CA PHE A 264 -0.18 18.99 -5.04
C PHE A 264 0.31 20.18 -5.88
N VAL A 265 0.13 21.39 -5.37
CA VAL A 265 0.48 22.65 -6.07
C VAL A 265 1.99 22.75 -6.26
N ALA A 266 2.78 22.52 -5.21
CA ALA A 266 4.25 22.54 -5.28
C ALA A 266 4.79 21.53 -6.32
N ARG A 267 4.17 20.35 -6.42
CA ARG A 267 4.52 19.35 -7.44
C ARG A 267 4.22 19.84 -8.85
N ASN A 268 3.02 20.40 -9.07
CA ASN A 268 2.63 20.84 -10.41
C ASN A 268 3.46 22.04 -10.89
N GLN A 269 3.88 22.93 -10.00
CA GLN A 269 4.81 24.01 -10.33
C GLN A 269 6.18 23.47 -10.79
N MET A 270 6.68 22.39 -10.18
CA MET A 270 7.93 21.74 -10.60
C MET A 270 7.83 21.05 -11.96
N ILE A 271 6.65 20.49 -12.31
CA ILE A 271 6.42 19.77 -13.56
C ILE A 271 6.05 20.73 -14.70
N GLY A 272 5.33 21.81 -14.40
CA GLY A 272 4.85 22.83 -15.34
C GLY A 272 5.84 23.97 -15.61
N GLY A 273 7.11 23.85 -15.18
CA GLY A 273 8.15 24.84 -15.38
C GLY A 273 8.66 24.94 -16.82
N ALA A 274 7.80 25.34 -17.76
CA ALA A 274 8.20 25.89 -19.05
C ALA A 274 7.60 27.30 -19.19
N SER A 275 8.46 28.30 -18.90
CA SER A 275 8.40 29.74 -19.18
C SER A 275 7.06 30.50 -19.17
N PRO A 276 6.94 31.62 -18.45
CA PRO A 276 5.91 32.62 -18.69
C PRO A 276 6.32 33.48 -19.89
N ASP A 277 6.33 32.90 -21.10
CA ASP A 277 6.43 33.70 -22.33
C ASP A 277 5.07 33.72 -23.01
N VAL A 278 4.38 34.85 -22.81
CA VAL A 278 3.39 35.49 -23.70
C VAL A 278 2.61 34.51 -24.59
N ALA A 279 1.43 34.08 -24.14
CA ALA A 279 0.46 33.44 -25.00
C ALA A 279 -0.90 34.14 -24.88
N ASP A 280 -1.42 34.54 -26.03
CA ASP A 280 -2.79 35.01 -26.26
C ASP A 280 -3.83 34.19 -25.47
N ASP A 281 -4.83 34.89 -24.95
CA ASP A 281 -5.91 34.41 -24.06
C ASP A 281 -6.71 33.18 -24.54
N ASP A 282 -6.62 32.80 -25.81
CA ASP A 282 -7.53 31.81 -26.42
C ASP A 282 -6.99 30.36 -26.48
N GLN A 283 -5.74 30.08 -26.09
CA GLN A 283 -5.17 28.71 -26.11
C GLN A 283 -4.94 28.07 -24.74
N PHE A 284 -5.25 28.78 -23.65
CA PHE A 284 -5.01 28.32 -22.27
C PHE A 284 -5.89 27.11 -21.86
N LEU A 285 -7.06 26.91 -22.46
CA LEU A 285 -8.04 25.92 -22.01
C LEU A 285 -7.85 24.50 -22.59
N GLY A 286 -6.86 24.30 -23.46
CA GLY A 286 -6.70 23.05 -24.22
C GLY A 286 -5.54 22.13 -23.79
N SER A 287 -4.68 22.53 -22.85
CA SER A 287 -3.50 21.73 -22.52
C SER A 287 -3.84 20.52 -21.64
N PRO A 288 -3.47 19.28 -22.03
CA PRO A 288 -3.64 18.08 -21.20
C PRO A 288 -2.95 18.19 -19.82
N SER A 289 -1.98 19.10 -19.67
CA SER A 289 -1.27 19.37 -18.42
C SER A 289 -2.11 20.09 -17.35
N LEU A 290 -3.21 20.75 -17.74
CA LEU A 290 -4.06 21.51 -16.82
C LEU A 290 -5.24 20.69 -16.27
N ILE A 291 -5.60 19.57 -16.92
CA ILE A 291 -6.73 18.72 -16.51
C ILE A 291 -6.64 18.30 -15.03
N PRO A 292 -5.48 17.82 -14.52
CA PRO A 292 -5.35 17.47 -13.11
C PRO A 292 -5.57 18.67 -12.17
N VAL A 293 -5.08 19.84 -12.55
CA VAL A 293 -5.16 21.06 -11.73
C VAL A 293 -6.59 21.58 -11.67
N ILE A 294 -7.30 21.58 -12.79
CA ILE A 294 -8.73 21.93 -12.86
C ILE A 294 -9.57 20.93 -12.05
N ALA A 295 -9.26 19.63 -12.12
CA ALA A 295 -9.95 18.61 -11.34
C ALA A 295 -9.78 18.84 -9.83
N VAL A 296 -8.56 19.17 -9.38
CA VAL A 296 -8.30 19.51 -7.98
C VAL A 296 -8.97 20.81 -7.56
N ALA A 297 -9.00 21.85 -8.41
CA ALA A 297 -9.71 23.08 -8.10
C ALA A 297 -11.20 22.82 -7.80
N LYS A 298 -11.87 22.06 -8.67
CA LYS A 298 -13.28 21.65 -8.46
C LYS A 298 -13.47 20.81 -7.19
N LEU A 299 -12.52 19.92 -6.89
CA LEU A 299 -12.54 19.09 -5.69
C LEU A 299 -12.42 19.94 -4.42
N VAL A 300 -11.50 20.91 -4.41
CA VAL A 300 -11.29 21.85 -3.29
C VAL A 300 -12.51 22.75 -3.11
N ASP A 301 -13.10 23.28 -4.18
CA ASP A 301 -14.33 24.07 -4.11
C ASP A 301 -15.51 23.26 -3.55
N GLY A 302 -15.63 21.98 -3.95
CA GLY A 302 -16.61 21.05 -3.39
C GLY A 302 -16.39 20.77 -1.91
N TYR A 303 -15.13 20.62 -1.49
CA TYR A 303 -14.77 20.43 -0.09
C TYR A 303 -15.02 21.69 0.74
N LEU A 304 -14.67 22.87 0.23
CA LEU A 304 -14.95 24.17 0.86
C LEU A 304 -16.45 24.34 1.09
N ALA A 305 -17.30 23.99 0.12
CA ALA A 305 -18.74 24.03 0.29
C ALA A 305 -19.26 23.09 1.38
N GLU A 306 -18.66 21.90 1.52
CA GLU A 306 -19.02 20.94 2.57
C GLU A 306 -18.65 21.46 3.97
N VAL A 307 -17.45 22.00 4.13
CA VAL A 307 -16.96 22.49 5.44
C VAL A 307 -17.47 23.89 5.77
N ALA A 308 -18.02 24.64 4.81
CA ALA A 308 -18.46 26.02 4.98
C ALA A 308 -19.52 26.19 6.08
N SER A 309 -20.39 25.19 6.26
CA SER A 309 -21.45 25.21 7.28
C SER A 309 -20.97 24.97 8.71
N ASP A 310 -19.68 24.66 8.90
CA ASP A 310 -19.11 24.39 10.22
C ASP A 310 -18.88 25.70 10.99
N ALA A 311 -19.63 25.90 12.07
CA ALA A 311 -19.55 27.09 12.91
C ALA A 311 -18.16 27.31 13.55
N ASN A 312 -17.33 26.27 13.65
CA ASN A 312 -15.97 26.36 14.19
C ASN A 312 -14.93 26.70 13.10
N LEU A 313 -15.32 26.74 11.82
CA LEU A 313 -14.41 27.05 10.73
C LEU A 313 -14.08 28.55 10.70
N LYS A 314 -12.83 28.89 10.99
CA LYS A 314 -12.34 30.27 11.01
C LYS A 314 -12.21 30.85 9.59
N PRO A 315 -12.49 32.15 9.39
CA PRO A 315 -12.39 32.78 8.06
C PRO A 315 -10.99 32.66 7.45
N SER A 316 -9.95 32.78 8.30
CA SER A 316 -8.57 32.67 7.86
C SER A 316 -8.23 31.28 7.30
N LYS A 317 -8.83 30.20 7.85
CA LYS A 317 -8.62 28.84 7.35
C LYS A 317 -9.36 28.60 6.04
N PHE A 318 -10.61 29.08 5.95
CA PHE A 318 -11.38 29.04 4.71
C PHE A 318 -10.65 29.76 3.57
N GLN A 319 -10.22 31.00 3.83
CA GLN A 319 -9.49 31.81 2.85
C GLN A 319 -8.17 31.17 2.44
N ALA A 320 -7.39 30.66 3.40
CA ALA A 320 -6.10 30.04 3.10
C ALA A 320 -6.26 28.81 2.18
N LEU A 321 -7.27 27.97 2.44
CA LEU A 321 -7.53 26.82 1.58
C LEU A 321 -8.05 27.23 0.18
N ALA A 322 -8.93 28.23 0.10
CA ALA A 322 -9.42 28.76 -1.18
C ALA A 322 -8.30 29.36 -2.04
N ALA A 323 -7.38 30.11 -1.41
CA ALA A 323 -6.22 30.72 -2.03
C ALA A 323 -5.07 29.73 -2.30
N GLY A 324 -5.15 28.51 -1.78
CA GLY A 324 -4.15 27.47 -2.03
C GLY A 324 -4.10 27.00 -3.49
N ILE A 325 -5.18 27.21 -4.25
CA ILE A 325 -5.28 26.89 -5.67
C ILE A 325 -5.13 28.19 -6.50
N PRO A 326 -4.29 28.22 -7.56
CA PRO A 326 -4.14 29.40 -8.41
C PRO A 326 -5.46 29.86 -9.03
N ASP A 327 -5.66 31.17 -9.17
CA ASP A 327 -6.93 31.72 -9.66
C ASP A 327 -7.19 31.36 -11.14
N ASP A 328 -6.14 31.37 -11.95
CA ASP A 328 -6.21 31.13 -13.41
C ASP A 328 -6.60 29.70 -13.80
N VAL A 329 -6.70 28.78 -12.84
CA VAL A 329 -7.04 27.37 -13.11
C VAL A 329 -8.53 27.08 -12.99
N ARG A 330 -9.34 28.04 -12.52
CA ARG A 330 -10.81 27.92 -12.44
C ARG A 330 -11.41 28.42 -13.75
N PRO A 331 -12.01 27.54 -14.59
CA PRO A 331 -12.70 28.00 -15.79
C PRO A 331 -14.00 28.76 -15.45
N LEU A 332 -14.59 28.44 -14.30
CA LEU A 332 -15.78 29.05 -13.73
C LEU A 332 -15.64 29.01 -12.19
N ASP A 333 -15.95 30.13 -11.54
CA ASP A 333 -15.85 30.28 -10.07
C ASP A 333 -17.13 29.92 -9.31
N ASP A 334 -18.16 29.41 -9.99
CA ASP A 334 -19.46 29.08 -9.39
C ASP A 334 -19.35 28.19 -8.14
N GLY A 335 -18.41 27.23 -8.17
CA GLY A 335 -18.14 26.33 -7.05
C GLY A 335 -17.64 27.08 -5.81
N LEU A 336 -16.65 27.95 -6.01
CA LEU A 336 -16.07 28.79 -4.96
C LEU A 336 -17.08 29.81 -4.43
N TYR A 337 -17.81 30.52 -5.31
CA TYR A 337 -18.85 31.46 -4.91
C TYR A 337 -19.96 30.79 -4.10
N ARG A 338 -20.37 29.57 -4.48
CA ARG A 338 -21.32 28.78 -3.68
C ARG A 338 -20.76 28.47 -2.29
N ALA A 339 -19.50 28.07 -2.18
CA ALA A 339 -18.88 27.81 -0.88
C ALA A 339 -18.84 29.07 0.00
N ILE A 340 -18.52 30.23 -0.59
CA ILE A 340 -18.52 31.53 0.11
C ILE A 340 -19.94 31.90 0.57
N ASP A 341 -20.95 31.75 -0.29
CA ASP A 341 -22.35 32.03 0.07
C ASP A 341 -22.83 31.15 1.22
N ILE A 342 -22.45 29.87 1.26
CA ILE A 342 -22.75 28.97 2.38
C ILE A 342 -22.02 29.44 3.65
N TYR A 343 -20.75 29.84 3.54
CA TYR A 343 -19.93 30.23 4.69
C TYR A 343 -20.39 31.53 5.35
N LEU A 344 -20.94 32.47 4.57
CA LEU A 344 -21.42 33.76 5.05
C LEU A 344 -22.85 33.73 5.61
N LYS A 345 -23.57 32.62 5.43
CA LYS A 345 -24.95 32.43 5.92
C LYS A 345 -25.00 31.97 7.37
#